data_AF-A0A0C3NMM0-F1
#
_entry.id   AF-A0A0C3NMM0-F1
#
_cell.length_a   1.000
_cell.length_b   1.000
_cell.length_c   1.000
_cell.angle_alpha   90.00
_cell.angle_beta   90.00
_cell.angle_gamma   90.00
#
_symmetry.space_group_name_H-M   'P 1'
#
loop_
_entity.id
_entity.type
_entity.pdbx_description
1 polymer ?
#
loop_
_entity_poly.entity_id
_entity_poly.type
_entity_poly.pdbx_seq_one_letter_code
_entity_poly.pdbx_strand_id
1 'polypeptide(L)'
;MEETKVTTTEKYEDMDEVLREEPNVVIQSESDKPIKLIALMAKDNEKLIPLFFPCYLIAIGFIVLTGINLIDPALLESANWKQNTIWSALLFFGLLPPRMRSTKGVWLVMGYVLAFFLFGGGNVFGTVQLILSIFKIFLPVFILFQMIRLWGEVKQYGKWVLLLPVISLVFTLLIFSIEDRNIFQSTWNSLTNWSWDMYRSDDGFHVYLGSIGILTGVSEFLIVRKYIVD
;
A
#
# COMPACT_ATOMS: atom_id res chain seq x y z
N MET A 1 -14.22 0.99 57.85
CA MET A 1 -13.87 2.36 57.44
C MET A 1 -12.79 2.79 58.40
N GLU A 2 -11.53 2.72 57.99
CA GLU A 2 -10.39 3.16 58.82
C GLU A 2 -9.49 3.99 57.91
N GLU A 3 -9.43 5.28 58.21
CA GLU A 3 -8.81 6.34 57.42
C GLU A 3 -7.38 6.63 57.89
N THR A 4 -6.44 6.52 56.96
CA THR A 4 -5.52 7.54 56.42
C THR A 4 -4.77 8.58 57.30
N LYS A 5 -3.52 8.83 56.84
CA LYS A 5 -2.68 10.07 56.79
C LYS A 5 -1.52 10.16 57.81
N VAL A 6 -0.24 10.05 57.41
CA VAL A 6 0.65 11.01 56.66
C VAL A 6 0.96 12.24 57.55
N THR A 7 2.21 12.70 57.80
CA THR A 7 3.02 13.61 56.94
C THR A 7 4.42 13.93 57.56
N THR A 8 5.47 13.99 56.71
CA THR A 8 6.68 14.88 56.60
C THR A 8 7.46 15.49 57.79
N THR A 9 8.80 15.57 57.62
CA THR A 9 9.61 16.77 57.96
C THR A 9 10.93 16.88 57.18
N GLU A 10 11.24 18.11 56.74
CA GLU A 10 12.46 18.61 56.05
C GLU A 10 13.62 18.96 57.02
N LYS A 11 14.88 19.08 56.53
CA LYS A 11 15.72 20.30 56.67
C LYS A 11 17.13 20.21 56.02
N TYR A 12 17.51 21.35 55.41
CA TYR A 12 18.80 21.89 54.95
C TYR A 12 19.85 22.00 56.10
N GLU A 13 21.15 22.29 56.01
CA GLU A 13 22.08 22.93 55.04
C GLU A 13 23.50 22.76 55.67
N ASP A 14 24.59 22.70 54.90
CA ASP A 14 25.83 23.37 55.33
C ASP A 14 26.72 23.75 54.14
N MET A 15 27.12 25.01 54.15
CA MET A 15 27.97 25.70 53.18
C MET A 15 29.43 25.54 53.60
N ASP A 16 30.35 25.41 52.65
CA ASP A 16 31.64 26.08 52.81
C ASP A 16 32.19 26.56 51.47
N GLU A 17 32.63 27.81 51.54
CA GLU A 17 32.79 28.79 50.49
C GLU A 17 34.29 28.95 50.20
N VAL A 18 34.76 28.66 48.98
CA VAL A 18 36.03 29.23 48.49
C VAL A 18 35.88 29.64 47.02
N LEU A 19 35.61 30.92 46.86
CA LEU A 19 35.80 31.80 45.71
C LEU A 19 36.89 31.37 44.70
N ARG A 20 36.54 31.38 43.41
CA ARG A 20 37.33 32.03 42.34
C ARG A 20 36.42 32.36 41.14
N GLU A 21 36.48 33.62 40.73
CA GLU A 21 35.67 34.31 39.73
C GLU A 21 35.85 33.78 38.29
N GLU A 22 34.72 33.63 37.58
CA GLU A 22 34.37 33.88 36.15
C GLU A 22 35.38 33.60 34.99
N PRO A 23 34.90 33.15 33.79
CA PRO A 23 33.73 33.72 33.11
C PRO A 23 32.73 32.74 32.50
N ASN A 24 31.52 33.29 32.33
CA ASN A 24 30.48 32.84 31.40
C ASN A 24 31.06 32.27 30.10
N VAL A 25 30.95 30.95 29.93
CA VAL A 25 30.88 30.35 28.60
C VAL A 25 29.50 29.75 28.48
N VAL A 26 28.58 30.52 27.90
CA VAL A 26 27.38 29.98 27.29
C VAL A 26 27.85 29.11 26.13
N ILE A 27 28.13 27.84 26.40
CA ILE A 27 28.19 26.83 25.35
C ILE A 27 26.73 26.54 25.01
N GLN A 28 26.17 27.31 24.08
CA GLN A 28 25.05 26.81 23.28
C GLN A 28 25.57 25.56 22.58
N SER A 29 25.35 24.40 23.17
CA SER A 29 25.73 23.14 22.55
C SER A 29 24.87 23.00 21.28
N GLU A 30 25.52 22.95 20.13
CA GLU A 30 24.93 22.59 18.83
C GLU A 30 24.39 21.14 18.78
N SER A 31 24.15 20.53 19.94
CA SER A 31 23.72 19.15 20.13
C SER A 31 22.20 18.95 20.06
N ASP A 32 21.41 20.03 20.12
CA ASP A 32 19.93 19.91 20.08
C ASP A 32 19.36 19.90 18.65
N LYS A 33 20.12 20.35 17.65
CA LYS A 33 19.70 20.36 16.23
C LYS A 33 19.44 18.95 15.65
N PRO A 34 20.29 17.92 15.85
CA PRO A 34 20.06 16.61 15.24
C PRO A 34 18.86 15.90 15.85
N ILE A 35 18.61 16.04 17.17
CA ILE A 35 17.47 15.44 17.85
C ILE A 35 16.16 16.09 17.39
N LYS A 36 16.15 17.42 17.22
CA LYS A 36 15.01 18.16 16.68
C LYS A 36 14.72 17.81 15.21
N LEU A 37 15.77 17.62 14.39
CA LEU A 37 15.63 17.22 12.99
C LEU A 37 15.10 15.79 12.86
N ILE A 38 15.61 14.84 13.66
CA ILE A 38 15.12 13.46 13.69
C ILE A 38 13.67 13.41 14.20
N ALA A 39 13.32 14.22 15.21
CA ALA A 39 11.95 14.34 15.69
C ALA A 39 11.01 15.01 14.67
N LEU A 40 11.49 16.02 13.93
CA LEU A 40 10.76 16.64 12.82
C LEU A 40 10.56 15.65 11.66
N MET A 41 11.62 14.92 11.27
CA MET A 41 11.54 13.88 10.26
C MET A 41 10.63 12.72 10.70
N ALA A 42 10.65 12.34 11.98
CA ALA A 42 9.74 11.33 12.52
C ALA A 42 8.27 11.81 12.49
N LYS A 43 8.02 13.07 12.85
CA LYS A 43 6.70 13.71 12.80
C LYS A 43 6.18 13.85 11.36
N ASP A 44 7.05 14.19 10.42
CA ASP A 44 6.72 14.26 8.99
C ASP A 44 6.51 12.85 8.41
N ASN A 45 7.31 11.87 8.85
CA ASN A 45 7.15 10.47 8.47
C ASN A 45 5.83 9.88 8.97
N GLU A 46 5.36 10.25 10.16
CA GLU A 46 4.04 9.84 10.68
C GLU A 46 2.90 10.28 9.76
N LYS A 47 3.02 11.45 9.12
CA LYS A 47 2.04 11.94 8.12
C LYS A 47 2.19 11.28 6.74
N LEU A 48 3.39 10.79 6.42
CA LEU A 48 3.69 10.12 5.15
C LEU A 48 3.36 8.62 5.16
N ILE A 49 3.39 7.95 6.31
CA ILE A 49 3.07 6.52 6.44
C ILE A 49 1.67 6.17 5.87
N PRO A 50 0.61 6.95 6.14
CA PRO A 50 -0.71 6.70 5.56
C PRO A 50 -0.75 6.80 4.02
N LEU A 51 0.13 7.61 3.41
CA LEU A 51 0.20 7.82 1.95
C LEU A 51 0.83 6.64 1.20
N PHE A 52 1.58 5.78 1.88
CA PHE A 52 2.30 4.68 1.23
C PHE A 52 1.38 3.79 0.39
N PHE A 53 0.26 3.35 0.95
CA PHE A 53 -0.65 2.42 0.27
C PHE A 53 -1.43 3.03 -0.90
N PRO A 54 -1.99 4.25 -0.80
CA PRO A 54 -2.53 4.95 -1.96
C PRO A 54 -1.52 5.11 -3.09
N CYS A 55 -0.30 5.57 -2.79
CA CYS A 55 0.75 5.73 -3.79
C CYS A 55 1.19 4.39 -4.39
N TYR A 56 1.29 3.35 -3.56
CA TYR A 56 1.59 1.98 -4.00
C TYR A 56 0.55 1.45 -5.00
N LEU A 57 -0.74 1.58 -4.69
CA LEU A 57 -1.82 1.12 -5.57
C LEU A 57 -1.83 1.85 -6.91
N ILE A 58 -1.63 3.18 -6.88
CA ILE A 58 -1.52 3.98 -8.10
C ILE A 58 -0.30 3.56 -8.92
N ALA A 59 0.86 3.38 -8.29
CA ALA A 59 2.09 2.98 -8.97
C ALA A 59 1.97 1.61 -9.64
N ILE A 60 1.45 0.61 -8.91
CA ILE A 60 1.17 -0.72 -9.47
C ILE A 60 0.14 -0.61 -10.60
N GLY A 61 -0.92 0.18 -10.42
CA GLY A 61 -1.92 0.41 -11.46
C GLY A 61 -1.30 0.95 -12.76
N PHE A 62 -0.43 1.95 -12.67
CA PHE A 62 0.31 2.48 -13.82
C PHE A 62 1.23 1.44 -14.45
N ILE A 63 2.02 0.72 -13.66
CA ILE A 63 2.92 -0.33 -14.15
C ILE A 63 2.14 -1.37 -14.95
N VAL A 64 1.02 -1.86 -14.40
CA VAL A 64 0.16 -2.84 -15.06
C VAL A 64 -0.44 -2.28 -16.35
N LEU A 65 -0.93 -1.03 -16.32
CA LEU A 65 -1.52 -0.37 -17.46
C LEU A 65 -0.53 -0.26 -18.63
N THR A 66 0.74 0.02 -18.34
CA THR A 66 1.77 0.16 -19.37
C THR A 66 2.18 -1.16 -20.04
N GLY A 67 1.85 -2.32 -19.43
CA GLY A 67 2.21 -3.63 -19.97
C GLY A 67 3.73 -3.86 -20.09
N ILE A 68 4.56 -3.04 -19.44
CA ILE A 68 6.03 -3.11 -19.59
C ILE A 68 6.56 -4.36 -18.89
N ASN A 69 7.39 -5.12 -19.57
CA ASN A 69 8.19 -6.20 -18.99
C ASN A 69 9.28 -5.60 -18.10
N LEU A 70 8.98 -5.42 -16.81
CA LEU A 70 9.92 -4.89 -15.82
C LEU A 70 10.81 -5.98 -15.22
N ILE A 71 10.39 -7.24 -15.30
CA ILE A 71 11.13 -8.39 -14.77
C ILE A 71 11.84 -9.06 -15.93
N ASP A 72 13.13 -9.35 -15.76
CA ASP A 72 13.93 -10.02 -16.77
C ASP A 72 13.29 -11.37 -17.16
N PRO A 73 13.02 -11.62 -18.46
CA PRO A 73 12.52 -12.91 -18.93
C PRO A 73 13.36 -14.11 -18.45
N ALA A 74 14.67 -13.92 -18.22
CA ALA A 74 15.53 -14.97 -17.68
C ALA A 74 15.15 -15.37 -16.24
N LEU A 75 14.75 -14.41 -15.39
CA LEU A 75 14.24 -14.68 -14.04
C LEU A 75 12.90 -15.41 -14.08
N LEU A 76 12.07 -15.10 -15.08
CA LEU A 76 10.77 -15.74 -15.24
C LEU A 76 10.84 -17.07 -16.02
N GLU A 77 12.03 -17.56 -16.37
CA GLU A 77 12.22 -18.76 -17.20
C GLU A 77 11.48 -18.66 -18.54
N SER A 78 11.45 -17.47 -19.13
CA SER A 78 10.69 -17.12 -20.35
C SER A 78 9.16 -17.28 -20.23
N ALA A 79 8.63 -17.47 -19.02
CA ALA A 79 7.21 -17.56 -18.75
C ALA A 79 6.63 -16.17 -18.40
N ASN A 80 6.38 -15.35 -19.42
CA ASN A 80 5.92 -13.97 -19.26
C ASN A 80 4.58 -13.83 -18.50
N TRP A 81 3.73 -14.86 -18.52
CA TRP A 81 2.50 -14.92 -17.71
C TRP A 81 2.74 -14.88 -16.19
N LYS A 82 3.94 -15.24 -15.71
CA LYS A 82 4.30 -15.12 -14.28
C LYS A 82 4.25 -13.66 -13.84
N GLN A 83 4.60 -12.74 -14.73
CA GLN A 83 4.59 -11.31 -14.47
C GLN A 83 3.17 -10.79 -14.20
N ASN A 84 2.18 -11.21 -14.98
CA ASN A 84 0.78 -10.80 -14.79
C ASN A 84 0.19 -11.33 -13.46
N THR A 85 0.67 -12.49 -13.02
CA THR A 85 0.33 -13.06 -11.72
C THR A 85 0.98 -12.28 -10.58
N ILE A 86 2.25 -11.89 -10.73
CA ILE A 86 2.96 -11.02 -9.79
C ILE A 86 2.23 -9.67 -9.63
N TRP A 87 1.83 -9.06 -10.73
CA TRP A 87 1.07 -7.81 -10.70
C TRP A 87 -0.27 -7.95 -9.99
N SER A 88 -1.01 -9.03 -10.25
CA SER A 88 -2.26 -9.31 -9.56
C SER A 88 -2.03 -9.49 -8.06
N ALA A 89 -0.98 -10.21 -7.67
CA ALA A 89 -0.64 -10.42 -6.27
C ALA A 89 -0.25 -9.10 -5.56
N LEU A 90 0.50 -8.23 -6.23
CA LEU A 90 0.88 -6.92 -5.70
C LEU A 90 -0.36 -6.02 -5.52
N LEU A 91 -1.22 -5.93 -6.54
CA LEU A 91 -2.46 -5.16 -6.43
C LEU A 91 -3.36 -5.71 -5.31
N PHE A 92 -3.46 -7.04 -5.20
CA PHE A 92 -4.20 -7.70 -4.13
C PHE A 92 -3.67 -7.35 -2.74
N PHE A 93 -2.34 -7.40 -2.56
CA PHE A 93 -1.70 -7.00 -1.31
C PHE A 93 -2.02 -5.55 -0.94
N GLY A 94 -2.01 -4.65 -1.92
CA GLY A 94 -2.39 -3.25 -1.73
C GLY A 94 -3.86 -3.06 -1.31
N LEU A 95 -4.76 -3.94 -1.73
CA LEU A 95 -6.20 -3.86 -1.45
C LEU A 95 -6.64 -4.53 -0.14
N LEU A 96 -5.76 -5.31 0.50
CA LEU A 96 -6.09 -5.98 1.75
C LEU A 96 -6.58 -4.98 2.83
N PRO A 97 -7.45 -5.39 3.75
CA PRO A 97 -7.86 -4.54 4.87
C PRO A 97 -6.65 -4.02 5.66
N PRO A 98 -6.65 -2.76 6.14
CA PRO A 98 -5.52 -2.20 6.89
C PRO A 98 -5.05 -3.08 8.05
N ARG A 99 -6.00 -3.70 8.77
CA ARG A 99 -5.72 -4.62 9.88
C ARG A 99 -4.95 -5.88 9.45
N MET A 100 -5.15 -6.36 8.23
CA MET A 100 -4.42 -7.52 7.70
C MET A 100 -3.05 -7.11 7.20
N ARG A 101 -2.97 -5.98 6.46
CA ARG A 101 -1.71 -5.42 5.94
C ARG A 101 -0.73 -5.04 7.03
N SER A 102 -1.17 -4.70 8.24
CA SER A 102 -0.27 -4.40 9.37
C SER A 102 0.39 -5.63 10.00
N THR A 103 -0.02 -6.85 9.61
CA THR A 103 0.53 -8.07 10.22
C THR A 103 1.79 -8.54 9.51
N LYS A 104 2.85 -8.84 10.27
CA LYS A 104 4.11 -9.37 9.71
C LYS A 104 3.90 -10.66 8.91
N GLY A 105 2.93 -11.49 9.31
CA GLY A 105 2.59 -12.73 8.61
C GLY A 105 2.15 -12.50 7.17
N VAL A 106 1.30 -11.50 6.91
CA VAL A 106 0.83 -11.19 5.55
C VAL A 106 1.98 -10.69 4.66
N TRP A 107 2.88 -9.87 5.20
CA TRP A 107 4.08 -9.43 4.47
C TRP A 107 5.00 -10.60 4.11
N LEU A 108 5.20 -11.52 5.06
CA LEU A 108 6.02 -12.71 4.85
C LEU A 108 5.39 -13.64 3.80
N VAL A 109 4.08 -13.89 3.87
CA VAL A 109 3.35 -14.67 2.85
C VAL A 109 3.47 -14.00 1.48
N MET A 110 3.28 -12.69 1.40
CA MET A 110 3.41 -11.96 0.14
C MET A 110 4.84 -12.04 -0.42
N GLY A 111 5.86 -11.92 0.45
CA GLY A 111 7.26 -12.13 0.07
C GLY A 111 7.53 -13.52 -0.48
N TYR A 112 6.95 -14.56 0.15
CA TYR A 112 7.05 -15.94 -0.36
C TYR A 112 6.35 -16.12 -1.70
N VAL A 113 5.16 -15.54 -1.89
CA VAL A 113 4.45 -15.59 -3.18
C VAL A 113 5.30 -14.94 -4.28
N LEU A 114 5.90 -13.78 -4.02
CA LEU A 114 6.79 -13.11 -4.97
C LEU A 114 8.03 -13.95 -5.28
N ALA A 115 8.70 -14.47 -4.25
CA ALA A 115 9.88 -15.33 -4.44
C ALA A 115 9.53 -16.60 -5.23
N PHE A 116 8.38 -17.22 -4.95
CA PHE A 116 7.91 -18.41 -5.66
C PHE A 116 7.76 -18.14 -7.17
N PHE A 117 7.20 -16.99 -7.56
CA PHE A 117 7.05 -16.65 -8.98
C PHE A 117 8.33 -16.14 -9.64
N LEU A 118 9.22 -15.49 -8.90
CA LEU A 118 10.50 -14.98 -9.40
C LEU A 118 11.58 -16.06 -9.54
N PHE A 119 11.52 -17.15 -8.76
CA PHE A 119 12.55 -18.19 -8.72
C PHE A 119 12.05 -19.58 -9.16
N GLY A 120 11.03 -19.63 -10.02
CA GLY A 120 10.69 -20.86 -10.76
C GLY A 120 9.72 -21.84 -10.07
N GLY A 121 9.12 -21.49 -8.94
CA GLY A 121 8.21 -22.37 -8.21
C GLY A 121 6.92 -22.73 -8.99
N GLY A 122 6.49 -21.87 -9.91
CA GLY A 122 5.31 -22.09 -10.73
C GLY A 122 5.65 -22.32 -12.19
N ASN A 123 6.18 -23.48 -12.59
CA ASN A 123 6.23 -23.90 -14.00
C ASN A 123 5.05 -24.80 -14.41
N VAL A 124 4.14 -25.07 -13.48
CA VAL A 124 2.92 -25.83 -13.74
C VAL A 124 1.82 -24.85 -14.09
N PHE A 125 1.46 -24.78 -15.37
CA PHE A 125 0.42 -23.92 -15.93
C PHE A 125 -0.89 -23.92 -15.09
N GLY A 126 -1.25 -25.06 -14.49
CA GLY A 126 -2.44 -25.19 -13.63
C GLY A 126 -2.37 -24.46 -12.28
N THR A 127 -1.19 -24.32 -11.66
CA THR A 127 -1.03 -23.64 -10.36
C THR A 127 -1.31 -22.14 -10.49
N VAL A 128 -1.00 -21.57 -11.65
CA VAL A 128 -1.14 -20.13 -11.90
C VAL A 128 -2.55 -19.75 -12.26
N GLN A 129 -3.23 -20.58 -13.06
CA GLN A 129 -4.66 -20.42 -13.32
C GLN A 129 -5.45 -20.46 -12.01
N LEU A 130 -5.12 -21.40 -11.11
CA LEU A 130 -5.74 -21.44 -9.78
C LEU A 130 -5.54 -20.11 -9.02
N ILE A 131 -4.31 -19.58 -9.02
CA ILE A 131 -3.98 -18.35 -8.30
C ILE A 131 -4.67 -17.13 -8.93
N LEU A 132 -4.67 -16.99 -10.25
CA LEU A 132 -5.39 -15.93 -10.96
C LEU A 132 -6.90 -16.02 -10.75
N SER A 133 -7.47 -17.22 -10.80
CA SER A 133 -8.89 -17.47 -10.49
C SER A 133 -9.23 -17.06 -9.06
N ILE A 134 -8.39 -17.41 -8.08
CA ILE A 134 -8.55 -16.96 -6.69
C ILE A 134 -8.52 -15.43 -6.63
N PHE A 135 -7.56 -14.78 -7.29
CA PHE A 135 -7.50 -13.32 -7.33
C PHE A 135 -8.77 -12.71 -7.92
N LYS A 136 -9.27 -13.22 -9.04
CA LYS A 136 -10.52 -12.73 -9.67
C LYS A 136 -11.72 -12.81 -8.72
N ILE A 137 -11.82 -13.88 -7.93
CA ILE A 137 -12.90 -14.08 -6.95
C ILE A 137 -12.82 -13.08 -5.80
N PHE A 138 -11.64 -12.89 -5.23
CA PHE A 138 -11.46 -12.07 -4.03
C PHE A 138 -11.31 -10.57 -4.32
N LEU A 139 -10.89 -10.18 -5.52
CA LEU A 139 -10.73 -8.78 -5.92
C LEU A 139 -12.01 -7.94 -5.71
N PRO A 140 -13.21 -8.35 -6.17
CA PRO A 140 -14.44 -7.58 -5.91
C PRO A 140 -14.76 -7.51 -4.41
N VAL A 141 -14.44 -8.53 -3.62
CA VAL A 141 -14.67 -8.54 -2.17
C VAL A 141 -13.86 -7.44 -1.49
N PHE A 142 -12.59 -7.26 -1.87
CA PHE A 142 -11.76 -6.19 -1.29
C PHE A 142 -12.19 -4.80 -1.75
N ILE A 143 -12.63 -4.64 -3.00
CA ILE A 143 -13.16 -3.37 -3.48
C ILE A 143 -14.45 -3.02 -2.75
N LEU A 144 -15.34 -3.99 -2.49
CA LEU A 144 -16.53 -3.78 -1.65
C LEU A 144 -16.16 -3.35 -0.23
N PHE A 145 -15.16 -3.99 0.37
CA PHE A 145 -14.66 -3.60 1.69
C PHE A 145 -14.11 -2.16 1.69
N GLN A 146 -13.37 -1.77 0.65
CA GLN A 146 -12.89 -0.41 0.49
C GLN A 146 -14.06 0.58 0.29
N MET A 147 -15.08 0.21 -0.47
CA MET A 147 -16.29 1.01 -0.67
C MET A 147 -17.02 1.27 0.65
N ILE A 148 -17.13 0.26 1.52
CA ILE A 148 -17.74 0.42 2.87
C ILE A 148 -16.91 1.40 3.71
N ARG A 149 -15.58 1.33 3.66
CA ARG A 149 -14.70 2.28 4.36
C ARG A 149 -14.88 3.70 3.82
N LEU A 150 -14.94 3.86 2.50
CA LEU A 150 -15.14 5.14 1.83
C LEU A 150 -16.52 5.74 2.11
N TRP A 151 -17.54 4.89 2.31
CA TRP A 151 -18.88 5.32 2.72
C TRP A 151 -18.85 6.14 4.02
N GLY A 152 -17.97 5.78 4.96
CA GLY A 152 -17.76 6.54 6.20
C GLY A 152 -17.30 7.99 5.97
N GLU A 153 -16.64 8.25 4.84
CA GLU A 153 -16.09 9.57 4.48
C GLU A 153 -17.01 10.37 3.54
N VAL A 154 -18.17 9.83 3.15
CA VAL A 154 -19.11 10.47 2.20
C VAL A 154 -19.59 11.84 2.69
N LYS A 155 -19.65 12.07 4.02
CA LYS A 155 -20.03 13.38 4.56
C LYS A 155 -19.04 14.49 4.20
N GLN A 156 -17.77 14.15 3.99
CA GLN A 156 -16.72 15.12 3.67
C GLN A 156 -16.62 15.43 2.17
N TYR A 157 -16.81 14.41 1.32
CA TYR A 157 -16.57 14.52 -0.13
C TYR A 157 -17.82 14.41 -1.02
N GLY A 158 -18.96 14.07 -0.44
CA GLY A 158 -20.20 13.79 -1.16
C GLY A 158 -20.27 12.37 -1.73
N LYS A 159 -21.46 11.98 -2.21
CA LYS A 159 -21.75 10.61 -2.69
C LYS A 159 -21.03 10.23 -3.98
N TRP A 160 -20.62 11.22 -4.79
CA TRP A 160 -19.95 11.00 -6.08
C TRP A 160 -18.65 10.22 -5.98
N VAL A 161 -17.95 10.32 -4.84
CA VAL A 161 -16.71 9.60 -4.58
C VAL A 161 -16.92 8.07 -4.58
N LEU A 162 -18.13 7.58 -4.32
CA LEU A 162 -18.45 6.16 -4.41
C LEU A 162 -18.49 5.63 -5.84
N LEU A 163 -18.48 6.50 -6.86
CA LEU A 163 -18.34 6.06 -8.24
C LEU A 163 -16.98 5.39 -8.49
N LEU A 164 -15.92 5.79 -7.79
CA LEU A 164 -14.58 5.20 -7.96
C LEU A 164 -14.56 3.69 -7.68
N PRO A 165 -15.00 3.19 -6.51
CA PRO A 165 -15.07 1.75 -6.27
C PRO A 165 -16.15 1.06 -7.12
N VAL A 166 -17.26 1.73 -7.47
CA VAL A 166 -18.29 1.15 -8.35
C VAL A 166 -17.73 0.88 -9.75
N ILE A 167 -17.00 1.83 -10.34
CA ILE A 167 -16.33 1.63 -11.63
C ILE A 167 -15.27 0.52 -11.51
N SER A 168 -14.54 0.49 -10.39
CA SER A 168 -13.57 -0.58 -10.13
C SER A 168 -14.24 -1.96 -10.09
N LEU A 169 -15.43 -2.08 -9.49
CA LEU A 169 -16.22 -3.32 -9.52
C LEU A 169 -16.65 -3.71 -10.93
N VAL A 170 -17.06 -2.76 -11.76
CA VAL A 170 -17.37 -3.03 -13.17
C VAL A 170 -16.14 -3.61 -13.87
N PHE A 171 -14.96 -3.03 -13.68
CA PHE A 171 -13.71 -3.58 -14.24
C PHE A 171 -13.40 -4.98 -13.71
N THR A 172 -13.68 -5.29 -12.44
CA THR A 172 -13.50 -6.69 -11.96
C THR A 172 -14.41 -7.67 -12.66
N LEU A 173 -15.67 -7.30 -12.95
CA LEU A 173 -16.60 -8.14 -13.70
C LEU A 173 -16.12 -8.35 -15.14
N LEU A 174 -15.51 -7.34 -15.75
CA LEU A 174 -14.92 -7.48 -17.08
C LEU A 174 -13.71 -8.42 -17.08
N ILE A 175 -12.89 -8.41 -16.02
CA ILE A 175 -11.79 -9.37 -15.85
C ILE A 175 -12.29 -10.82 -15.77
N PHE A 176 -13.45 -11.08 -15.18
CA PHE A 176 -14.04 -12.43 -15.15
C PHE A 176 -14.35 -12.98 -16.54
N SER A 177 -14.63 -12.12 -17.51
CA SER A 177 -14.91 -12.54 -18.88
C SER A 177 -13.67 -12.93 -19.68
N ILE A 178 -12.47 -12.66 -19.15
CA ILE A 178 -11.19 -13.02 -19.75
C ILE A 178 -10.80 -14.40 -19.23
N GLU A 179 -10.57 -15.34 -20.14
CA GLU A 179 -10.09 -16.66 -19.76
C GLU A 179 -8.64 -16.57 -19.26
N ASP A 180 -8.29 -17.31 -18.21
CA ASP A 180 -6.94 -17.27 -17.63
C ASP A 180 -5.85 -17.68 -18.65
N ARG A 181 -6.23 -18.57 -19.58
CA ARG A 181 -5.39 -18.97 -20.72
C ARG A 181 -5.18 -17.87 -21.76
N ASN A 182 -5.75 -16.69 -21.64
CA ASN A 182 -5.51 -15.57 -22.56
C ASN A 182 -4.63 -14.50 -21.91
N ILE A 183 -4.15 -14.72 -20.68
CA ILE A 183 -3.32 -13.77 -19.92
C ILE A 183 -1.85 -14.18 -20.04
N PHE A 184 -1.19 -13.74 -21.12
CA PHE A 184 0.17 -14.18 -21.45
C PHE A 184 1.18 -13.05 -21.55
N GLN A 185 0.89 -12.02 -22.36
CA GLN A 185 1.77 -10.89 -22.58
C GLN A 185 1.09 -9.79 -23.39
N SER A 186 1.20 -8.55 -22.91
CA SER A 186 0.85 -7.36 -23.67
C SER A 186 2.12 -6.64 -24.07
N THR A 187 2.08 -6.06 -25.26
CA THR A 187 3.04 -5.04 -25.68
C THR A 187 2.36 -3.68 -25.47
N TRP A 188 3.06 -2.56 -25.67
CA TRP A 188 2.55 -1.17 -25.56
C TRP A 188 1.18 -0.86 -26.23
N ASN A 189 0.61 -1.80 -26.98
CA ASN A 189 -0.66 -1.70 -27.70
C ASN A 189 -1.92 -1.69 -26.81
N SER A 190 -1.82 -2.06 -25.52
CA SER A 190 -2.97 -2.08 -24.60
C SER A 190 -3.65 -0.71 -24.44
N LEU A 191 -2.90 0.38 -24.58
CA LEU A 191 -3.41 1.76 -24.47
C LEU A 191 -3.94 2.32 -25.79
N THR A 192 -3.53 1.78 -26.93
CA THR A 192 -3.75 2.38 -28.26
C THR A 192 -4.72 1.61 -29.15
N ASN A 193 -5.16 0.40 -28.77
CA ASN A 193 -6.06 -0.42 -29.57
C ASN A 193 -7.29 -0.87 -28.77
N TRP A 194 -8.47 -0.34 -29.12
CA TRP A 194 -9.72 -0.46 -28.35
C TRP A 194 -10.80 -1.27 -29.11
N SER A 195 -10.38 -2.34 -29.81
CA SER A 195 -11.34 -3.20 -30.52
C SER A 195 -12.09 -4.13 -29.56
N TRP A 196 -13.24 -4.66 -29.99
CA TRP A 196 -14.06 -5.57 -29.19
C TRP A 196 -13.32 -6.84 -28.75
N ASP A 197 -12.38 -7.33 -29.56
CA ASP A 197 -11.58 -8.51 -29.26
C ASP A 197 -10.51 -8.25 -28.19
N MET A 198 -10.03 -7.00 -28.09
CA MET A 198 -9.05 -6.60 -27.08
C MET A 198 -9.60 -6.71 -25.67
N TYR A 199 -10.90 -6.45 -25.48
CA TYR A 199 -11.57 -6.51 -24.18
C TYR A 199 -11.64 -7.91 -23.55
N ARG A 200 -11.42 -8.98 -24.34
CA ARG A 200 -11.35 -10.38 -23.87
C ARG A 200 -9.93 -10.97 -23.91
N SER A 201 -8.94 -10.15 -24.23
CA SER A 201 -7.54 -10.53 -24.39
C SER A 201 -6.68 -10.07 -23.22
N ASP A 202 -5.39 -10.40 -23.24
CA ASP A 202 -4.39 -9.93 -22.28
C ASP A 202 -4.38 -8.40 -22.16
N ASP A 203 -4.51 -7.68 -23.27
CA ASP A 203 -4.53 -6.21 -23.26
C ASP A 203 -5.72 -5.66 -22.46
N GLY A 204 -6.89 -6.27 -22.59
CA GLY A 204 -8.06 -5.96 -21.77
C GLY A 204 -7.79 -6.21 -20.28
N PHE A 205 -7.10 -7.31 -19.95
CA PHE A 205 -6.71 -7.61 -18.58
C PHE A 205 -5.82 -6.50 -17.99
N HIS A 206 -4.81 -6.03 -18.72
CA HIS A 206 -3.93 -4.93 -18.28
C HIS A 206 -4.68 -3.61 -18.10
N VAL A 207 -5.59 -3.27 -19.02
CA VAL A 207 -6.42 -2.07 -18.91
C VAL A 207 -7.31 -2.13 -17.67
N TYR A 208 -8.01 -3.24 -17.46
CA TYR A 208 -8.92 -3.38 -16.32
C TYR A 208 -8.16 -3.42 -14.99
N LEU A 209 -7.12 -4.25 -14.89
CA LEU A 209 -6.34 -4.41 -13.66
C LEU A 209 -5.59 -3.11 -13.31
N GLY A 210 -5.00 -2.44 -14.30
CA GLY A 210 -4.35 -1.15 -14.13
C GLY A 210 -5.33 -0.05 -13.68
N SER A 211 -6.50 0.02 -14.32
CA SER A 211 -7.56 0.96 -13.94
C SER A 211 -8.07 0.72 -12.52
N ILE A 212 -8.23 -0.54 -12.11
CA ILE A 212 -8.58 -0.89 -10.73
C ILE A 212 -7.51 -0.38 -9.77
N GLY A 213 -6.22 -0.58 -10.05
CA GLY A 213 -5.13 -0.10 -9.20
C GLY A 213 -5.17 1.42 -8.99
N ILE A 214 -5.37 2.18 -10.08
CA ILE A 214 -5.46 3.64 -10.02
C ILE A 214 -6.71 4.09 -9.22
N LEU A 215 -7.89 3.57 -9.57
CA LEU A 215 -9.15 3.99 -8.93
C LEU A 215 -9.21 3.62 -7.45
N THR A 216 -8.72 2.43 -7.09
CA THR A 216 -8.66 1.99 -5.69
C THR A 216 -7.56 2.71 -4.91
N GLY A 217 -6.47 3.11 -5.56
CA GLY A 217 -5.45 3.98 -4.97
C GLY A 217 -5.97 5.38 -4.66
N VAL A 218 -6.71 6.01 -5.58
CA VAL A 218 -7.40 7.29 -5.33
C VAL A 218 -8.46 7.13 -4.22
N SER A 219 -9.21 6.03 -4.23
CA SER A 219 -10.19 5.74 -3.17
C SER A 219 -9.52 5.60 -1.81
N GLU A 220 -8.38 4.90 -1.72
CA GLU A 220 -7.62 4.77 -0.48
C GLU A 220 -7.07 6.13 -0.03
N PHE A 221 -6.59 6.96 -0.95
CA PHE A 221 -6.13 8.32 -0.65
C PHE A 221 -7.22 9.15 0.04
N LEU A 222 -8.45 9.12 -0.50
CA LEU A 222 -9.57 9.85 0.07
C LEU A 222 -9.93 9.36 1.49
N ILE A 223 -9.75 8.06 1.77
CA ILE A 223 -9.96 7.48 3.10
C ILE A 223 -8.89 7.94 4.09
N VAL A 224 -7.62 7.95 3.68
CA VAL A 224 -6.49 8.22 4.58
C VAL A 224 -6.12 9.70 4.69
N ARG A 225 -6.63 10.55 3.79
CA ARG A 225 -6.31 12.00 3.75
C ARG A 225 -6.54 12.71 5.09
N LYS A 226 -7.55 12.30 5.85
CA LYS A 226 -7.83 12.88 7.18
C LYS A 226 -6.65 12.75 8.15
N TYR A 227 -5.84 11.70 8.02
CA TYR A 227 -4.66 11.48 8.86
C TYR A 227 -3.44 12.33 8.46
N ILE A 228 -3.53 13.10 7.38
CA ILE A 228 -2.43 13.92 6.83
C ILE A 228 -2.65 15.40 7.14
N VAL A 229 -3.90 15.86 6.99
CA VAL A 229 -4.28 17.28 7.01
C VAL A 229 -4.62 17.79 8.42
N ASP A 230 -4.70 16.90 9.42
CA ASP A 230 -4.85 17.27 10.83
C ASP A 230 -3.52 17.70 11.49
#